data_AF-A0A445DBU9-F1
#
_entry.id   AF-A0A445DBU9-F1
#
_cell.length_a   1.000
_cell.length_b   1.000
_cell.length_c   1.000
_cell.angle_alpha   90.00
_cell.angle_beta   90.00
_cell.angle_gamma   90.00
#
_symmetry.space_group_name_H-M   'P 1'
#
loop_
_entity.id
_entity.type
_entity.pdbx_description
1 polymer ?
#
loop_
_entity_poly.entity_id
_entity_poly.type
_entity_poly.pdbx_seq_one_letter_code
_entity_poly.pdbx_strand_id
1 'polypeptide(L)'
;MTQDSTFEFERKQNKLERYDRNFAENVFKAIPKIDKTRITRDERYHKNRMKGNKVKVQREATKELEQGISLVKAPLALQQHPSLTLPKIKVMVVKISKANFRKYINK
;
A
#
# COMPACT_ATOMS: atom_id res chain seq x y z
N MET A 1 7.26 -2.24 16.21
CA MET A 1 8.48 -1.62 16.76
C MET A 1 8.40 -1.75 18.29
N THR A 2 9.32 -2.47 18.94
CA THR A 2 9.12 -2.90 20.36
C THR A 2 9.69 -1.91 21.38
N GLN A 3 10.72 -1.16 21.01
CA GLN A 3 11.27 -0.07 21.81
C GLN A 3 11.20 1.21 20.98
N ASP A 4 10.21 2.06 21.26
CA ASP A 4 10.12 3.42 20.70
C ASP A 4 9.75 4.42 21.80
N SER A 5 10.33 5.60 21.72
CA SER A 5 10.10 6.70 22.64
C SER A 5 8.69 7.28 22.54
N THR A 6 7.95 7.04 21.44
CA THR A 6 6.58 7.53 21.30
C THR A 6 5.64 6.91 22.32
N PHE A 7 5.90 5.67 22.75
CA PHE A 7 5.05 4.97 23.72
C PHE A 7 5.15 5.53 25.15
N GLU A 8 6.21 6.30 25.44
CA GLU A 8 6.39 6.94 26.74
C GLU A 8 5.33 8.01 27.03
N PHE A 9 4.79 8.65 25.98
CA PHE A 9 3.78 9.70 26.10
C PHE A 9 2.38 9.18 26.43
N GLU A 10 2.13 7.87 26.29
CA GLU A 10 0.84 7.23 26.57
C GLU A 10 0.73 6.68 28.01
N ARG A 11 1.80 6.81 28.81
CA ARG A 11 1.84 6.29 30.18
C ARG A 11 0.81 6.97 31.08
N LYS A 12 0.18 6.18 31.95
CA LYS A 12 -0.75 6.69 32.96
C LYS A 12 -0.04 7.61 33.94
N GLN A 13 -0.51 8.85 34.05
CA GLN A 13 -0.06 9.79 35.08
C GLN A 13 -0.85 9.58 36.36
N ASN A 14 -0.17 9.16 37.43
CA ASN A 14 -0.79 8.96 38.75
C ASN A 14 -0.74 10.21 39.65
N LYS A 15 -0.16 11.30 39.16
CA LYS A 15 -0.13 12.61 39.83
C LYS A 15 -0.99 13.58 39.03
N LEU A 16 -1.86 14.30 39.75
CA LEU A 16 -2.68 15.35 39.18
C LEU A 16 -1.93 16.67 39.28
N GLU A 17 -1.80 17.37 38.16
CA GLU A 17 -1.34 18.75 38.13
C GLU A 17 -2.54 19.69 37.96
N ARG A 18 -2.41 20.92 38.46
CA ARG A 18 -3.45 21.94 38.25
C ARG A 18 -3.50 22.32 36.77
N TYR A 19 -4.69 22.68 36.30
CA TYR A 19 -4.86 23.10 34.92
C TYR A 19 -4.04 24.36 34.61
N ASP A 20 -3.17 24.26 33.62
CA ASP A 20 -2.52 25.38 32.95
C ASP A 20 -2.93 25.36 31.46
N ARG A 21 -3.49 26.49 31.00
CA ARG A 21 -3.96 26.64 29.62
C ARG A 21 -2.80 26.56 28.62
N ASN A 22 -1.65 27.16 28.93
CA ASN A 22 -0.49 27.15 28.02
C ASN A 22 0.04 25.73 27.86
N PHE A 23 0.07 24.96 28.95
CA PHE A 23 0.42 23.55 28.92
C PHE A 23 -0.54 22.75 28.05
N ALA A 24 -1.85 22.90 28.26
CA ALA A 24 -2.88 22.19 27.49
C ALA A 24 -2.77 22.48 25.98
N GLU A 25 -2.61 23.75 25.59
CA GLU A 25 -2.45 24.15 24.18
C GLU A 25 -1.21 23.52 23.53
N ASN A 26 -0.11 23.41 24.28
CA ASN A 26 1.11 22.76 23.80
C ASN A 26 0.93 21.24 23.64
N VAL A 27 0.24 20.59 24.58
CA VAL A 27 -0.10 19.16 24.49
C VAL A 27 -0.99 18.88 23.29
N PHE A 28 -2.03 19.69 23.05
CA PHE A 28 -2.91 19.53 21.89
C PHE A 28 -2.16 19.66 20.56
N LYS A 29 -1.13 20.51 20.49
CA LYS A 29 -0.25 20.61 19.31
C LYS A 29 0.72 19.43 19.20
N ALA A 30 1.12 18.83 20.32
CA ALA A 30 2.11 17.76 20.37
C ALA A 30 1.52 16.38 20.02
N ILE A 31 0.33 16.03 20.52
CA ILE A 31 -0.34 14.74 20.28
C ILE A 31 -0.33 14.33 18.79
N PRO A 32 -0.87 15.13 17.85
CA PRO A 32 -0.92 14.73 16.44
C PRO A 32 0.46 14.64 15.78
N LYS A 33 1.48 15.32 16.32
CA LYS A 33 2.87 15.21 15.84
C LYS A 33 3.51 13.90 16.29
N ILE A 34 3.25 13.49 17.52
CA ILE A 34 3.73 12.21 18.08
C ILE A 34 3.11 11.06 17.29
N ASP A 35 1.80 11.10 17.02
CA ASP A 35 1.10 10.07 16.24
C ASP A 35 1.66 9.91 14.83
N LYS A 36 1.84 11.02 14.11
CA LYS A 36 2.47 11.01 12.78
C LYS A 36 3.85 10.37 12.83
N THR A 37 4.64 10.75 13.82
CA THR A 37 6.00 10.21 14.00
C THR A 37 5.96 8.70 14.24
N ARG A 38 5.05 8.21 15.10
CA ARG A 38 4.86 6.78 15.35
C ARG A 38 4.51 6.01 14.08
N ILE A 39 3.52 6.47 13.32
CA ILE A 39 3.10 5.86 12.05
C ILE A 39 4.29 5.78 11.07
N THR A 40 5.01 6.89 10.88
CA THR A 40 6.14 6.90 9.94
C THR A 40 7.28 5.95 10.36
N ARG A 41 7.50 5.75 11.66
CA ARG A 41 8.50 4.82 12.17
C ARG A 41 8.06 3.37 12.04
N ASP A 42 6.78 3.07 12.30
CA ASP A 42 6.21 1.74 12.09
C ASP A 42 6.26 1.32 10.62
N GLU A 43 5.93 2.22 9.69
CA GLU A 43 6.07 1.98 8.25
C GLU A 43 7.52 1.68 7.85
N ARG A 44 8.48 2.47 8.36
CA ARG A 44 9.92 2.24 8.12
C ARG A 44 10.36 0.89 8.68
N TYR A 45 9.93 0.55 9.90
CA TYR A 45 10.23 -0.73 10.53
C TYR A 45 9.70 -1.90 9.69
N HIS A 46 8.43 -1.83 9.25
CA HIS A 46 7.83 -2.84 8.39
C HIS A 46 8.57 -2.96 7.04
N LYS A 47 8.88 -1.83 6.40
CA LYS A 47 9.63 -1.81 5.14
C LYS A 47 11.01 -2.45 5.28
N ASN A 48 11.73 -2.15 6.36
CA ASN A 48 13.03 -2.74 6.64
C ASN A 48 12.92 -4.26 6.89
N ARG A 49 11.88 -4.70 7.59
CA ARG A 49 11.62 -6.14 7.82
C ARG A 49 11.31 -6.88 6.52
N MET A 50 10.57 -6.26 5.60
CA MET A 50 10.23 -6.85 4.29
C MET A 50 11.35 -6.70 3.24
N LYS A 51 12.47 -6.06 3.60
CA LYS A 51 13.60 -5.85 2.70
C LYS A 51 14.17 -7.21 2.28
N GLY A 52 14.35 -7.40 0.97
CA GLY A 52 14.90 -8.64 0.40
C GLY A 52 13.90 -9.76 0.18
N ASN A 53 12.66 -9.66 0.68
CA ASN A 53 11.65 -10.70 0.45
C ASN A 53 11.37 -10.90 -1.05
N LYS A 54 11.31 -9.81 -1.83
CA LYS A 54 11.14 -9.89 -3.30
C LYS A 54 12.20 -10.76 -3.97
N VAL A 55 13.45 -10.63 -3.56
CA VAL A 55 14.57 -11.41 -4.13
C VAL A 55 14.46 -12.88 -3.72
N LYS A 56 14.04 -13.17 -2.49
CA LYS A 56 13.78 -14.55 -2.04
C LYS A 56 12.67 -15.20 -2.84
N VAL A 57 11.52 -14.53 -2.96
CA VAL A 57 10.38 -14.99 -3.75
C VAL A 57 10.77 -15.24 -5.21
N GLN A 58 11.55 -14.34 -5.83
CA GLN A 58 12.04 -14.55 -7.19
C GLN A 58 12.94 -15.78 -7.30
N ARG A 59 13.88 -15.97 -6.35
CA ARG A 59 14.76 -17.14 -6.33
C ARG A 59 14.01 -18.45 -6.11
N GLU A 60 12.96 -18.44 -5.30
CA GLU A 60 12.09 -19.60 -5.08
C GLU A 60 11.29 -19.89 -6.35
N ALA A 61 10.67 -18.88 -6.97
CA ALA A 61 9.94 -19.02 -8.22
C ALA A 61 10.83 -19.55 -9.38
N THR A 62 12.10 -19.11 -9.48
CA THR A 62 13.02 -19.67 -10.49
C THR A 62 13.32 -21.14 -10.24
N LYS A 63 13.52 -21.54 -8.98
CA LYS A 63 13.74 -22.96 -8.63
C LYS A 63 12.51 -23.82 -8.91
N GLU A 64 11.33 -23.31 -8.59
CA GLU A 64 10.06 -23.99 -8.89
C GLU A 64 9.85 -24.14 -10.40
N LEU A 65 10.17 -23.12 -11.20
CA LEU A 65 10.09 -23.20 -12.66
C LEU A 65 11.09 -24.21 -13.24
N GLU A 66 12.32 -24.27 -12.74
CA GLU A 66 13.33 -25.26 -13.15
C GLU A 66 12.85 -26.69 -12.87
N GLN A 67 12.24 -26.93 -11.71
CA GLN A 67 11.74 -28.25 -11.31
C GLN A 67 10.43 -28.63 -12.02
N GLY A 68 9.53 -27.65 -12.21
CA GLY A 68 8.17 -27.84 -12.71
C GLY A 68 8.02 -27.74 -14.22
N ILE A 69 9.11 -27.72 -14.99
CA ILE A 69 9.08 -27.45 -16.44
C ILE A 69 8.20 -28.44 -17.22
N SER A 70 8.04 -29.66 -16.71
CA SER A 70 7.22 -30.71 -17.32
C SER A 70 5.72 -30.57 -17.04
N LEU A 71 5.33 -29.82 -16.01
CA LEU A 71 3.94 -29.67 -15.57
C LEU A 71 3.17 -28.62 -16.41
N VAL A 72 3.89 -27.72 -17.07
CA VAL A 72 3.30 -26.59 -17.80
C VAL A 72 3.52 -26.79 -19.30
N LYS A 73 2.43 -26.80 -20.08
CA LYS A 73 2.50 -26.81 -21.55
C LYS A 73 3.19 -25.53 -22.01
N ALA A 74 4.15 -25.65 -22.94
CA ALA A 74 4.92 -24.49 -23.41
C ALA A 74 3.98 -23.33 -23.79
N PRO A 75 4.30 -22.08 -23.42
CA PRO A 75 3.41 -20.94 -23.63
C PRO A 75 3.05 -20.74 -25.11
N LEU A 76 3.95 -21.12 -26.02
CA LEU A 76 3.70 -21.10 -27.47
C LEU A 76 2.60 -22.07 -27.90
N ALA A 77 2.48 -23.22 -27.24
CA ALA A 77 1.43 -24.21 -27.50
C ALA A 77 0.06 -23.77 -26.94
N LEU A 78 0.03 -22.87 -25.96
CA LEU A 78 -1.21 -22.29 -25.43
C LEU A 78 -1.80 -21.22 -26.36
N GLN A 79 -0.97 -20.48 -27.09
CA GLN A 79 -1.40 -19.46 -28.07
C GLN A 79 -2.15 -20.04 -29.28
N GLN A 80 -1.96 -21.33 -29.56
CA GLN A 80 -2.61 -22.01 -30.68
C GLN A 80 -4.07 -22.39 -30.40
N HIS A 81 -4.51 -22.34 -29.13
CA HIS A 81 -5.88 -22.68 -28.77
C HIS A 81 -6.81 -21.47 -29.01
N PRO A 82 -7.73 -21.54 -29.98
CA PRO A 82 -8.57 -20.41 -30.40
C PRO A 82 -9.56 -19.94 -29.31
N SER A 83 -9.74 -20.70 -28.23
CA SER A 83 -10.57 -20.36 -27.08
C SER A 83 -9.91 -19.39 -26.09
N LEU A 84 -8.58 -19.23 -26.13
CA LEU A 84 -7.81 -18.39 -25.20
C LEU A 84 -7.41 -17.03 -25.79
N THR A 85 -7.62 -16.82 -27.10
CA THR A 85 -7.36 -15.55 -27.77
C THR A 85 -8.68 -14.82 -28.02
N LEU A 86 -8.88 -13.66 -27.40
CA LEU A 86 -10.01 -12.79 -27.74
C LEU A 86 -9.86 -12.33 -29.20
N PRO A 87 -10.93 -12.41 -30.04
CA PRO A 87 -10.88 -11.83 -31.37
C PRO A 87 -10.57 -10.34 -31.25
N LYS A 88 -9.64 -9.83 -32.07
CA LYS A 88 -9.29 -8.40 -32.10
C LYS A 88 -10.48 -7.59 -32.63
N ILE A 89 -11.40 -7.25 -31.72
CA ILE A 89 -12.54 -6.37 -32.01
C ILE A 89 -12.02 -4.93 -32.00
N LYS A 90 -12.05 -4.27 -33.17
CA LYS A 90 -11.73 -2.83 -33.29
C LYS A 90 -12.89 -2.03 -32.70
N VAL A 91 -12.78 -1.61 -31.44
CA VAL A 91 -13.75 -0.70 -30.83
C VAL A 91 -13.42 0.74 -31.22
N MET A 92 -14.33 1.42 -31.92
CA MET A 92 -14.24 2.86 -32.15
C MET A 92 -14.57 3.60 -30.86
N VAL A 93 -13.56 4.15 -30.20
CA VAL A 93 -13.75 5.01 -29.03
C VAL A 93 -14.02 6.43 -29.51
N VAL A 94 -15.25 6.91 -29.36
CA VAL A 94 -15.62 8.31 -29.60
C VAL A 94 -15.09 9.15 -28.45
N LYS A 95 -14.13 10.05 -28.72
CA LYS A 95 -13.56 10.98 -27.73
C LYS A 95 -14.55 12.11 -27.46
N ILE A 96 -15.35 11.99 -26.42
CA ILE A 96 -16.20 13.09 -25.95
C ILE A 96 -15.32 14.08 -25.18
N SER A 97 -15.32 15.34 -25.59
CA SER A 97 -14.57 16.41 -24.92
C SER A 97 -15.19 16.74 -23.55
N LYS A 98 -14.35 17.08 -22.56
CA LYS A 98 -14.77 17.41 -21.18
C LYS A 98 -15.85 18.49 -21.08
N ALA A 99 -15.95 19.37 -22.09
CA ALA A 99 -16.95 20.44 -22.14
C ALA A 99 -18.40 19.92 -22.17
N ASN A 100 -18.63 18.77 -22.82
CA ASN A 100 -19.98 18.22 -22.98
C ASN A 100 -20.51 17.54 -21.70
N PHE A 101 -19.65 17.15 -20.77
CA PHE A 101 -20.05 16.41 -19.55
C PHE A 101 -20.76 17.31 -18.53
N ARG A 102 -20.40 18.59 -18.45
CA ARG A 102 -21.03 19.56 -17.52
C ARG A 102 -22.48 19.91 -17.89
N LYS A 103 -22.90 19.66 -19.13
CA LYS A 103 -24.25 20.00 -19.60
C LYS A 103 -25.33 19.03 -19.08
N TYR A 104 -24.94 17.85 -18.58
CA TYR A 104 -25.86 16.78 -18.18
C TYR A 104 -25.98 16.57 -16.65
N ILE A 105 -25.24 17.33 -15.84
CA ILE A 105 -25.26 17.18 -14.37
C ILE A 105 -26.24 18.17 -13.69
N ASN A 106 -26.63 19.25 -14.38
CA ASN A 106 -27.60 20.24 -13.86
C ASN A 106 -28.92 20.19 -14.63
N LYS A 107 -29.65 19.07 -14.54
CA LYS A 107 -31.06 19.00 -14.93
C LYS A 107 -31.84 18.22 -13.89
#